data_AF-A0A353XX13-F1
#
_entry.id   AF-A0A353XX13-F1
#
_cell.length_a   1.000
_cell.length_b   1.000
_cell.length_c   1.000
_cell.angle_alpha   90.00
_cell.angle_beta   90.00
_cell.angle_gamma   90.00
#
_symmetry.space_group_name_H-M   'P 1'
#
loop_
_entity.id
_entity.type
_entity.pdbx_description
1 polymer ?
#
loop_
_entity_poly.entity_id
_entity_poly.type
_entity_poly.pdbx_seq_one_letter_code
_entity_poly.pdbx_strand_id
1 'polypeptide(L)'
;MSIFIVPPDYIAHIAIATAEESEGINMSAARQNAETLIDANIKSISARYPDMEGQETEMFTSMPEKEYRAAVGAAIHELLADPYFSPEGRKFVTACIDAVSIYDHNTCEFEGYRESAAYLLAMEAGTYCALKMRALP
;
A
#
# COMPACT_ATOMS: atom_id res chain seq x y z
N MET A 1 18.28 -4.21 3.54
CA MET A 1 17.14 -4.80 2.82
C MET A 1 17.38 -4.56 1.33
N SER A 2 17.08 -5.52 0.46
CA SER A 2 17.13 -5.31 -1.00
C SER A 2 15.94 -4.44 -1.43
N ILE A 3 16.12 -3.59 -2.43
CA ILE A 3 15.06 -2.75 -3.02
C ILE A 3 14.13 -3.64 -3.86
N PHE A 4 12.82 -3.42 -3.77
CA PHE A 4 11.82 -4.12 -4.58
C PHE A 4 10.56 -3.28 -4.80
N ILE A 5 9.79 -3.64 -5.83
CA ILE A 5 8.40 -3.17 -5.97
C ILE A 5 7.56 -3.78 -4.85
N VAL A 6 6.99 -2.93 -3.99
CA VAL A 6 6.15 -3.35 -2.86
C VAL A 6 5.08 -4.38 -3.28
N PRO A 7 4.91 -5.51 -2.55
CA PRO A 7 3.92 -6.52 -2.88
C PRO A 7 2.47 -5.98 -2.93
N PRO A 8 1.60 -6.54 -3.79
CA PRO A 8 0.21 -6.10 -3.90
C PRO A 8 -0.55 -6.06 -2.58
N ASP A 9 -0.38 -7.09 -1.74
CA ASP A 9 -1.05 -7.17 -0.44
C ASP A 9 -0.68 -6.01 0.48
N TYR A 10 0.56 -5.55 0.45
CA TYR A 10 0.99 -4.44 1.32
C TYR A 10 0.38 -3.12 0.90
N ILE A 11 0.29 -2.87 -0.42
CA ILE A 11 -0.45 -1.72 -0.93
C ILE A 11 -1.93 -1.82 -0.52
N ALA A 12 -2.54 -3.02 -0.64
CA ALA A 12 -3.92 -3.23 -0.25
C ALA A 12 -4.18 -2.96 1.24
N HIS A 13 -3.27 -3.34 2.14
CA HIS A 13 -3.39 -3.05 3.57
C HIS A 13 -3.42 -1.55 3.85
N ILE A 14 -2.48 -0.79 3.28
CA ILE A 14 -2.40 0.67 3.44
C ILE A 14 -3.65 1.34 2.84
N ALA A 15 -4.06 0.90 1.65
CA ALA A 15 -5.23 1.41 0.96
C ALA A 15 -6.54 1.19 1.73
N ILE A 16 -6.72 0.01 2.34
CA ILE A 16 -7.89 -0.29 3.18
C ILE A 16 -7.87 0.56 4.45
N ALA A 17 -6.73 0.64 5.13
CA ALA A 17 -6.60 1.40 6.39
C ALA A 17 -6.91 2.90 6.22
N THR A 18 -6.56 3.47 5.07
CA THR A 18 -6.79 4.88 4.72
C THR A 18 -8.16 5.15 4.09
N ALA A 19 -8.97 4.10 3.92
CA ALA A 19 -10.31 4.18 3.37
C ALA A 19 -11.38 3.81 4.41
N GLU A 20 -11.01 3.71 5.69
CA GLU A 20 -11.95 3.49 6.77
C GLU A 20 -12.75 4.77 7.04
N GLU A 21 -14.06 4.61 7.10
CA GLU A 21 -15.03 5.63 7.45
C GLU A 21 -15.92 5.07 8.58
N SER A 22 -16.74 5.93 9.19
CA SER A 22 -17.63 5.52 10.30
C SER A 22 -18.62 4.42 9.93
N GLU A 23 -18.96 4.28 8.64
CA GLU A 23 -19.90 3.27 8.14
C GLU A 23 -19.21 2.00 7.60
N GLY A 24 -17.87 1.97 7.61
CA GLY A 24 -17.06 0.85 7.11
C GLY A 24 -16.00 1.30 6.11
N ILE A 25 -15.54 0.36 5.28
CA ILE A 25 -14.50 0.65 4.27
C ILE A 25 -15.12 1.21 2.99
N ASN A 26 -14.70 2.41 2.58
CA ASN A 26 -15.08 2.99 1.31
C ASN A 26 -14.25 2.37 0.16
N MET A 27 -14.86 1.44 -0.57
CA MET A 27 -14.21 0.72 -1.67
C MET A 27 -13.68 1.62 -2.78
N SER A 28 -14.35 2.75 -3.06
CA SER A 28 -13.89 3.68 -4.08
C SER A 28 -12.63 4.41 -3.62
N ALA A 29 -12.61 4.86 -2.36
CA ALA A 29 -11.45 5.49 -1.75
C ALA A 29 -10.27 4.52 -1.67
N ALA A 30 -10.50 3.27 -1.24
CA ALA A 30 -9.46 2.24 -1.17
C ALA A 30 -8.77 2.04 -2.53
N ARG A 31 -9.55 1.94 -3.62
CA ARG A 31 -8.98 1.81 -4.97
C ARG A 31 -8.19 3.04 -5.38
N GLN A 32 -8.71 4.24 -5.14
CA GLN A 32 -8.01 5.49 -5.48
C GLN A 32 -6.70 5.65 -4.68
N ASN A 33 -6.72 5.30 -3.40
CA ASN A 33 -5.54 5.31 -2.53
C ASN A 33 -4.51 4.29 -3.04
N ALA A 34 -4.94 3.10 -3.44
CA ALA A 34 -4.07 2.08 -4.02
C ALA A 34 -3.38 2.56 -5.31
N GLU A 35 -4.10 3.18 -6.24
CA GLU A 35 -3.48 3.74 -7.46
C GLU A 35 -2.42 4.79 -7.13
N THR A 36 -2.71 5.67 -6.16
CA THR A 36 -1.75 6.70 -5.69
C THR A 36 -0.48 6.07 -5.11
N LEU A 37 -0.62 4.98 -4.34
CA LEU A 37 0.50 4.25 -3.77
C LEU A 37 1.31 3.51 -4.84
N ILE A 38 0.65 2.90 -5.81
CA ILE A 38 1.29 2.21 -6.94
C ILE A 38 2.15 3.20 -7.74
N ASP A 39 1.59 4.35 -8.12
CA ASP A 39 2.27 5.35 -8.93
C ASP A 39 3.55 5.85 -8.23
N ALA A 40 3.46 6.12 -6.93
CA ALA A 40 4.61 6.54 -6.14
C ALA A 40 5.68 5.44 -6.01
N ASN A 41 5.28 4.19 -5.81
CA ASN A 41 6.18 3.05 -5.73
C ASN A 41 6.94 2.83 -7.06
N ILE A 42 6.22 2.84 -8.19
CA ILE A 42 6.83 2.75 -9.53
C ILE A 42 7.79 3.91 -9.76
N LYS A 43 7.35 5.15 -9.51
CA LYS A 43 8.19 6.35 -9.66
C LYS A 43 9.46 6.27 -8.81
N SER A 44 9.38 5.68 -7.62
CA SER A 44 10.54 5.46 -6.76
C SER A 44 11.56 4.50 -7.37
N ILE A 45 11.09 3.47 -8.09
CA ILE A 45 11.98 2.56 -8.83
C ILE A 45 12.56 3.28 -10.05
N SER A 46 11.77 4.00 -10.84
CA SER A 46 12.26 4.76 -12.01
C SER A 46 13.33 5.79 -11.61
N ALA A 47 13.17 6.45 -10.46
CA ALA A 47 14.14 7.40 -9.95
C ALA A 47 15.50 6.76 -9.60
N ARG A 48 15.49 5.49 -9.15
CA ARG A 48 16.71 4.73 -8.81
C ARG A 48 17.34 4.05 -10.02
N TYR A 49 16.51 3.60 -10.96
CA TYR A 49 16.91 2.84 -12.15
C TYR A 49 16.29 3.47 -13.41
N PRO A 50 16.82 4.62 -13.87
CA PRO A 50 16.25 5.33 -15.02
C PRO A 50 16.32 4.52 -16.32
N ASP A 51 17.22 3.54 -16.41
CA ASP A 51 17.35 2.61 -17.53
C ASP A 51 16.21 1.59 -17.62
N MET A 52 15.40 1.47 -16.56
CA MET A 52 14.24 0.57 -16.47
C MET A 52 12.90 1.31 -16.57
N GLU A 53 12.90 2.58 -16.97
CA GLU A 53 11.68 3.40 -17.05
C GLU A 53 10.60 2.73 -17.92
N GLY A 54 9.41 2.52 -17.34
CA GLY A 54 8.28 1.84 -17.97
C GLY A 54 8.32 0.31 -17.93
N GLN A 55 9.31 -0.29 -17.27
CA GLN A 55 9.47 -1.74 -17.08
C GLN A 55 9.67 -2.13 -15.61
N GLU A 56 9.48 -1.20 -14.67
CA GLU A 56 9.81 -1.35 -13.25
C GLU A 56 9.09 -2.56 -12.63
N THR A 57 7.79 -2.68 -12.90
CA THR A 57 6.97 -3.78 -12.39
C THR A 57 7.41 -5.12 -12.97
N GLU A 58 7.62 -5.21 -14.28
CA GLU A 58 8.04 -6.44 -14.95
C GLU A 58 9.43 -6.90 -14.46
N MET A 59 10.37 -5.97 -14.32
CA MET A 59 11.74 -6.27 -13.89
C MET A 59 11.84 -6.75 -12.45
N PHE A 60 11.00 -6.23 -11.54
CA PHE A 60 11.08 -6.56 -10.11
C PHE A 60 10.07 -7.61 -9.66
N THR A 61 9.01 -7.85 -10.41
CA THR A 61 7.93 -8.77 -10.02
C THR A 61 7.63 -9.84 -11.07
N SER A 62 8.24 -9.78 -12.26
CA SER A 62 7.89 -10.61 -13.42
C SER A 62 6.44 -10.45 -13.88
N MET A 63 5.81 -9.34 -13.51
CA MET A 63 4.42 -9.01 -13.78
C MET A 63 4.34 -7.63 -14.45
N PRO A 64 3.71 -7.49 -15.63
CA PRO A 64 3.48 -6.19 -16.25
C PRO A 64 2.65 -5.26 -15.35
N GLU A 65 2.80 -3.95 -15.51
CA GLU A 65 2.13 -2.96 -14.65
C GLU A 65 0.62 -3.16 -14.55
N LYS A 66 -0.02 -3.45 -15.69
CA LYS A 66 -1.47 -3.72 -15.75
C LYS A 66 -1.87 -4.89 -14.87
N GLU A 67 -1.08 -5.96 -14.86
CA GLU A 67 -1.33 -7.13 -14.01
C GLU A 67 -1.03 -6.81 -12.55
N TYR A 68 0.00 -6.01 -12.27
CA TYR A 68 0.32 -5.56 -10.91
C TYR A 68 -0.81 -4.72 -10.28
N ARG A 69 -1.35 -3.76 -11.03
CA ARG A 69 -2.53 -2.99 -10.61
C ARG A 69 -3.75 -3.88 -10.38
N ALA A 70 -3.99 -4.84 -11.28
CA ALA A 70 -5.07 -5.81 -11.12
C ALA A 70 -4.89 -6.69 -9.88
N ALA A 71 -3.65 -7.11 -9.57
CA ALA A 71 -3.33 -7.89 -8.39
C ALA A 71 -3.57 -7.10 -7.10
N VAL A 72 -3.22 -5.81 -7.06
CA VAL A 72 -3.55 -4.93 -5.92
C VAL A 72 -5.06 -4.83 -5.73
N GLY A 73 -5.81 -4.63 -6.82
CA GLY A 73 -7.26 -4.60 -6.78
C GLY A 73 -7.88 -5.90 -6.27
N ALA A 74 -7.35 -7.05 -6.70
CA ALA A 74 -7.76 -8.36 -6.22
C ALA A 74 -7.47 -8.55 -4.73
N ALA A 75 -6.27 -8.17 -4.27
CA ALA A 75 -5.89 -8.24 -2.86
C ALA A 75 -6.83 -7.41 -1.95
N ILE A 76 -7.26 -6.22 -2.38
CA ILE A 76 -8.26 -5.43 -1.64
C ILE A 76 -9.57 -6.21 -1.50
N HIS A 77 -10.04 -6.83 -2.58
CA HIS A 77 -11.27 -7.64 -2.56
C HIS A 77 -11.15 -8.88 -1.68
N GLU A 78 -10.04 -9.60 -1.78
CA GLU A 78 -9.80 -10.83 -1.01
C GLU A 78 -9.74 -10.55 0.49
N LEU A 79 -8.98 -9.53 0.90
CA LEU A 79 -8.87 -9.14 2.29
C LEU A 79 -10.25 -8.77 2.87
N LEU A 80 -11.04 -7.96 2.17
CA LEU A 80 -12.37 -7.56 2.65
C LEU A 80 -13.42 -8.67 2.59
N ALA A 81 -13.21 -9.72 1.79
CA ALA A 81 -14.08 -10.88 1.72
C ALA A 81 -13.74 -11.95 2.76
N ASP A 82 -12.55 -11.93 3.36
CA ASP A 82 -12.15 -12.91 4.36
C ASP A 82 -12.95 -12.70 5.68
N PRO A 83 -13.78 -13.68 6.09
CA PRO A 83 -14.60 -13.56 7.31
C PRO A 83 -13.76 -13.53 8.60
N TYR A 84 -12.49 -13.92 8.55
CA TYR A 84 -11.54 -13.84 9.66
C TYR A 84 -10.68 -12.58 9.60
N PHE A 85 -10.75 -11.85 8.50
CA PHE A 85 -10.15 -10.55 8.35
C PHE A 85 -11.12 -9.50 8.88
N SER A 86 -10.68 -8.81 9.91
CA SER A 86 -11.32 -7.58 10.36
C SER A 86 -10.28 -6.49 10.22
N PRO A 87 -10.58 -5.37 9.52
CA PRO A 87 -9.72 -4.18 9.54
C PRO A 87 -9.41 -3.73 10.98
N GLU A 88 -10.33 -3.98 11.91
CA GLU A 88 -10.17 -3.67 13.34
C GLU A 88 -9.39 -4.75 14.11
N GLY A 89 -9.15 -5.91 13.49
CA GLY A 89 -8.54 -7.07 14.11
C GLY A 89 -7.03 -6.93 14.24
N ARG A 90 -6.48 -7.46 15.34
CA ARG A 90 -5.04 -7.47 15.63
C ARG A 90 -4.19 -7.92 14.44
N LYS A 91 -4.64 -8.94 13.69
CA LYS A 91 -3.92 -9.49 12.53
C LYS A 91 -3.75 -8.45 11.41
N PHE A 92 -4.82 -7.76 11.04
CA PHE A 92 -4.75 -6.72 10.01
C PHE A 92 -3.86 -5.57 10.45
N VAL A 93 -4.10 -5.08 11.68
CA VAL A 93 -3.35 -3.95 12.22
C VAL A 93 -1.85 -4.24 12.25
N THR A 94 -1.42 -5.44 12.66
CA THR A 94 0.00 -5.81 12.62
C THR A 94 0.55 -5.89 11.20
N ALA A 95 -0.20 -6.50 10.26
CA ALA A 95 0.23 -6.61 8.87
C ALA A 95 0.30 -5.24 8.19
N CYS A 96 -0.61 -4.33 8.51
CA CYS A 96 -0.62 -2.97 8.00
C CYS A 96 0.56 -2.14 8.55
N ILE A 97 0.97 -2.33 9.81
CA ILE A 97 2.19 -1.68 10.35
C ILE A 97 3.43 -2.12 9.55
N ASP A 98 3.58 -3.42 9.30
CA ASP A 98 4.68 -3.97 8.50
C ASP A 98 4.64 -3.41 7.08
N ALA A 99 3.44 -3.38 6.47
CA ALA A 99 3.21 -2.82 5.15
C ALA A 99 3.63 -1.34 5.06
N VAL A 100 3.23 -0.50 6.01
CA VAL A 100 3.63 0.92 6.07
C VAL A 100 5.15 1.07 6.16
N SER A 101 5.80 0.32 7.05
CA SER A 101 7.25 0.39 7.22
C SER A 101 8.00 -0.01 5.94
N ILE A 102 7.53 -1.06 5.27
CA ILE A 102 8.16 -1.57 4.05
C ILE A 102 7.88 -0.65 2.86
N TYR A 103 6.65 -0.11 2.78
CA TYR A 103 6.28 0.84 1.75
C TYR A 103 7.11 2.12 1.83
N ASP A 104 7.22 2.72 3.03
CA ASP A 104 7.98 3.95 3.22
C ASP A 104 9.46 3.75 2.85
N HIS A 105 10.08 2.66 3.33
CA HIS A 105 11.46 2.32 2.98
C HIS A 105 11.68 2.18 1.46
N ASN A 106 10.75 1.54 0.75
CA ASN A 106 10.88 1.33 -0.70
C ASN A 106 10.44 2.52 -1.55
N THR A 107 9.65 3.46 -1.02
CA THR A 107 9.08 4.55 -1.82
C THR A 107 9.82 5.88 -1.63
N CYS A 108 10.57 6.04 -0.54
CA CYS A 108 11.13 7.33 -0.12
C CYS A 108 12.27 7.94 -0.94
N GLU A 109 12.68 7.33 -2.05
CA GLU A 109 13.91 7.73 -2.77
C GLU A 109 13.67 8.67 -3.96
N PHE A 110 12.41 9.00 -4.31
CA PHE A 110 12.15 10.02 -5.33
C PHE A 110 11.97 11.42 -4.71
N GLU A 111 12.47 12.45 -5.40
CA GLU A 111 12.34 13.84 -4.98
C GLU A 111 10.86 14.26 -4.88
N GLY A 112 10.47 14.85 -3.75
CA GLY A 112 9.10 15.26 -3.49
C GLY A 112 8.21 14.18 -2.85
N TYR A 113 8.76 13.01 -2.46
CA TYR A 113 7.97 11.96 -1.82
C TYR A 113 7.32 12.42 -0.51
N ARG A 114 8.04 13.16 0.35
CA ARG A 114 7.51 13.63 1.65
C ARG A 114 6.37 14.64 1.52
N GLU A 115 6.25 15.26 0.35
CA GLU A 115 5.21 16.20 -0.02
C GLU A 115 4.09 15.53 -0.85
N SER A 116 4.23 14.25 -1.16
CA SER A 116 3.31 13.50 -2.01
C SER A 116 2.08 13.00 -1.23
N ALA A 117 0.97 12.81 -1.95
CA ALA A 117 -0.23 12.17 -1.41
C ALA A 117 0.05 10.74 -0.89
N ALA A 118 0.95 10.00 -1.54
CA ALA A 118 1.33 8.66 -1.13
C ALA A 118 2.00 8.61 0.26
N TYR A 119 2.83 9.61 0.58
CA TYR A 119 3.41 9.72 1.92
C TYR A 119 2.35 10.04 2.98
N LEU A 120 1.39 10.92 2.67
CA LEU A 120 0.28 11.22 3.57
C LEU A 120 -0.57 9.97 3.85
N LEU A 121 -0.88 9.17 2.82
CA LEU A 121 -1.60 7.90 2.97
C LEU A 121 -0.82 6.90 3.84
N ALA A 122 0.49 6.75 3.65
CA ALA A 122 1.30 5.87 4.48
C ALA A 122 1.29 6.31 5.97
N MET A 123 1.37 7.62 6.23
CA MET A 123 1.29 8.19 7.57
C MET A 123 -0.09 8.02 8.22
N GLU A 124 -1.16 8.18 7.43
CA GLU A 124 -2.53 7.96 7.87
C GLU A 124 -2.78 6.49 8.23
N ALA A 125 -2.34 5.55 7.39
CA ALA A 125 -2.38 4.12 7.69
C ALA A 125 -1.62 3.77 8.98
N GLY A 126 -0.42 4.35 9.18
CA GLY A 126 0.34 4.18 10.41
C GLY A 126 -0.41 4.71 11.65
N THR A 127 -1.09 5.85 11.50
CA THR A 127 -1.92 6.46 12.55
C THR A 127 -3.14 5.60 12.87
N TYR A 128 -3.85 5.13 11.84
CA TYR A 128 -4.95 4.17 11.97
C TYR A 128 -4.50 2.96 12.80
N CYS A 129 -3.37 2.35 12.42
CA CYS A 129 -2.85 1.18 13.11
C CYS A 129 -2.53 1.46 14.59
N ALA A 130 -1.90 2.60 14.88
CA ALA A 130 -1.57 2.98 16.24
C ALA A 130 -2.83 3.17 17.11
N LEU A 131 -3.90 3.75 16.55
CA LEU A 131 -5.17 3.93 17.26
C LEU A 131 -5.87 2.60 17.50
N LYS A 132 -5.99 1.75 16.48
CA LYS A 132 -6.63 0.43 16.62
C LYS A 132 -5.85 -0.47 17.59
N MET A 133 -4.52 -0.48 17.50
CA MET A 133 -3.69 -1.27 18.43
C MET A 133 -3.89 -0.89 19.89
N ARG A 134 -4.12 0.40 20.19
CA ARG A 134 -4.42 0.88 21.55
C ARG A 134 -5.83 0.49 22.03
N ALA A 135 -6.76 0.28 21.11
CA ALA A 135 -8.14 -0.12 21.41
C ALA A 135 -8.30 -1.64 21.55
N LEU A 136 -7.31 -2.44 21.11
CA LEU A 136 -7.33 -3.89 21.26
C LEU A 136 -7.18 -4.30 22.74
N PRO A 137 -7.91 -5.34 23.19
CA PRO A 137 -7.80 -5.88 24.54
C PRO A 137 -6.47 -6.58 24.80
#